data_AF-A0A804NT67-F1
#
_entry.id   AF-A0A804NT67-F1
#
_cell.length_a   1.000
_cell.length_b   1.000
_cell.length_c   1.000
_cell.angle_alpha   90.00
_cell.angle_beta   90.00
_cell.angle_gamma   90.00
#
_symmetry.space_group_name_H-M   'P 1'
#
loop_
_entity.id
_entity.type
_entity.pdbx_description
1 polymer ?
#
loop_
_entity_poly.entity_id
_entity_poly.type
_entity_poly.pdbx_seq_one_letter_code
_entity_poly.pdbx_strand_id
1 'polypeptide(L)'
;MLCGAVSVVFDRLVGWFSRFFGHIKEKFDFPIIVYPALGGLGAGIIALKYPGILYWGFTNVEEILHTGKSASAPGIWLLTQLTAAKVVATALCKGSGLVGGLYAPSLMIGAAVGAVFGDSAAYLINSSLPGNAAVAQPQAYALVGMAATLASVCSVPLTSVLLLFELTKDYRILLPLM
;
A
#
# COMPACT_ATOMS: atom_id res chain seq x y z
N MET A 1 12.46 5.35 -6.32
CA MET A 1 13.03 5.67 -4.98
C MET A 1 11.97 5.70 -3.88
N LEU A 2 10.90 6.51 -3.98
CA LEU A 2 9.86 6.60 -2.95
C LEU A 2 9.24 5.26 -2.55
N CYS A 3 8.87 4.42 -3.52
CA CYS A 3 8.34 3.07 -3.23
C CYS A 3 9.33 2.19 -2.45
N GLY A 4 10.63 2.34 -2.70
CA GLY A 4 11.68 1.65 -1.95
C GLY A 4 11.74 2.13 -0.50
N ALA A 5 11.71 3.45 -0.27
CA ALA A 5 11.66 4.02 1.08
C ALA A 5 10.41 3.58 1.84
N VAL A 6 9.24 3.59 1.18
CA VAL A 6 7.98 3.11 1.77
C VAL A 6 8.07 1.63 2.13
N SER A 7 8.70 0.81 1.28
CA SER A 7 8.87 -0.63 1.56
C SER A 7 9.80 -0.87 2.74
N VAL A 8 10.90 -0.13 2.85
CA VAL A 8 11.78 -0.20 4.03
C VAL A 8 11.04 0.20 5.30
N VAL A 9 10.24 1.27 5.25
CA VAL A 9 9.41 1.70 6.40
C VAL A 9 8.39 0.62 6.75
N PHE A 10 7.73 0.02 5.75
CA PHE A 10 6.76 -1.06 5.92
C PHE A 10 7.39 -2.29 6.58
N ASP A 11 8.50 -2.79 6.04
CA ASP A 11 9.21 -3.96 6.59
C ASP A 11 9.74 -3.69 7.99
N ARG A 12 10.23 -2.47 8.25
CA ARG A 12 10.72 -2.08 9.57
C ARG A 12 9.59 -1.96 10.59
N LEU A 13 8.41 -1.48 10.19
CA LEU A 13 7.20 -1.47 11.03
C LEU A 13 6.74 -2.89 11.34
N VAL A 14 6.65 -3.77 10.33
CA VAL A 14 6.31 -5.18 10.52
C VAL A 14 7.29 -5.85 11.49
N GLY A 15 8.60 -5.63 11.32
CA GLY A 15 9.62 -6.15 12.23
C GLY A 15 9.50 -5.59 13.65
N TRP A 16 9.21 -4.29 13.79
CA TRP A 16 9.03 -3.65 15.10
C TRP A 16 7.80 -4.22 15.84
N PHE A 17 6.65 -4.33 15.17
CA PHE A 17 5.45 -4.95 15.75
C PHE A 17 5.65 -6.42 16.07
N SER A 18 6.35 -7.17 15.22
CA SER A 18 6.66 -8.58 15.47
C SER A 18 7.51 -8.75 16.74
N ARG A 19 8.50 -7.88 16.96
CA ARG A 19 9.30 -7.88 18.19
C ARG A 19 8.47 -7.47 19.40
N PHE A 20 7.61 -6.47 19.26
CA PHE A 20 6.74 -6.01 20.34
C PHE A 20 5.79 -7.11 20.81
N PHE A 21 5.09 -7.78 19.89
CA PHE A 21 4.26 -8.94 20.22
C PHE A 21 5.08 -10.12 20.73
N GLY A 22 6.31 -10.32 20.22
CA GLY A 22 7.26 -11.29 20.77
C GLY A 22 7.59 -11.05 22.25
N HIS A 23 7.90 -9.82 22.64
CA HIS A 23 8.14 -9.46 24.04
C HIS A 23 6.89 -9.63 24.92
N ILE A 24 5.70 -9.32 24.38
CA ILE A 24 4.44 -9.55 25.11
C ILE A 24 4.23 -11.05 25.32
N LYS A 25 4.50 -11.87 24.31
CA LYS A 25 4.38 -13.33 24.39
C LYS A 25 5.37 -13.94 25.37
N GLU A 26 6.59 -13.42 25.47
CA GLU A 26 7.57 -13.85 26.47
C GLU A 26 7.18 -13.44 27.89
N LYS A 27 6.52 -12.29 28.04
CA LYS A 27 6.12 -11.77 29.36
C LYS A 27 4.81 -12.37 29.89
N PHE A 28 3.88 -12.68 28.99
CA PHE A 28 2.58 -13.24 29.32
C PHE A 28 2.43 -14.62 28.69
N ASP A 29 2.33 -15.68 29.49
CA ASP A 29 2.14 -17.06 29.01
C ASP A 29 0.67 -17.33 28.58
N PHE A 30 0.10 -16.42 27.78
CA PHE A 30 -1.26 -16.58 27.26
C PHE A 30 -1.30 -17.52 26.04
N PRO A 31 -2.44 -18.19 25.80
CA PRO A 31 -2.58 -19.10 24.68
C PRO A 31 -2.33 -18.39 23.34
N ILE A 32 -1.73 -19.12 22.39
CA ILE A 32 -1.26 -18.60 21.10
C ILE A 32 -2.35 -17.88 20.28
N ILE A 33 -3.62 -18.16 20.53
CA ILE A 33 -4.76 -17.56 19.82
C ILE A 33 -5.02 -16.10 20.22
N VAL A 34 -4.56 -15.67 21.40
CA VAL A 34 -4.85 -14.35 21.96
C VAL A 34 -4.11 -13.26 21.18
N TYR A 35 -2.87 -13.52 20.75
CA TYR A 35 -2.09 -12.51 20.02
C TYR A 35 -2.70 -12.19 18.66
N PRO A 36 -3.02 -13.17 17.78
CA PRO A 36 -3.73 -12.90 16.53
C PRO A 36 -5.07 -12.20 16.74
N ALA A 37 -5.80 -12.56 17.81
CA ALA A 37 -7.06 -11.90 18.16
C ALA A 37 -6.84 -10.42 18.53
N LEU A 38 -5.80 -10.09 19.31
CA LEU A 38 -5.43 -8.72 19.64
C LEU A 38 -5.01 -7.91 18.41
N GLY A 39 -4.23 -8.50 17.50
CA GLY A 39 -3.85 -7.84 16.25
C GLY A 39 -5.05 -7.58 15.34
N GLY A 40 -5.95 -8.57 15.21
CA GLY A 40 -7.20 -8.44 14.47
C GLY A 40 -8.14 -7.39 15.08
N LEU A 41 -8.24 -7.33 16.41
CA LEU A 41 -9.01 -6.31 17.13
C LEU A 41 -8.41 -4.93 16.88
N GLY A 42 -7.09 -4.78 16.95
CA GLY A 42 -6.38 -3.55 16.62
C GLY A 42 -6.65 -3.09 15.18
N ALA A 43 -6.55 -4.00 14.21
CA ALA A 43 -6.90 -3.71 12.82
C ALA A 43 -8.38 -3.35 12.66
N GLY A 44 -9.28 -4.00 13.40
CA GLY A 44 -10.71 -3.70 13.44
C GLY A 44 -10.99 -2.29 13.97
N ILE A 45 -10.33 -1.85 15.04
CA ILE A 45 -10.45 -0.48 15.56
C ILE A 45 -9.98 0.54 14.51
N ILE A 46 -8.89 0.26 13.81
CA ILE A 46 -8.42 1.15 12.73
C ILE A 46 -9.44 1.17 11.59
N ALA A 47 -10.07 0.03 11.27
CA ALA A 47 -11.08 -0.08 10.21
C ALA A 47 -12.36 0.70 10.53
N LEU A 48 -12.73 0.86 11.80
CA LEU A 48 -13.86 1.72 12.19
C LEU A 48 -13.64 3.18 11.79
N LYS A 49 -12.40 3.67 11.82
CA LYS A 49 -12.07 5.04 11.42
C LYS A 49 -11.74 5.16 9.94
N TYR A 50 -11.11 4.13 9.37
CA TYR A 50 -10.70 4.08 7.97
C TYR A 50 -11.20 2.77 7.33
N PRO A 51 -12.47 2.71 6.89
CA PRO A 51 -13.03 1.47 6.33
C PRO A 51 -12.29 1.01 5.07
N GLY A 52 -11.69 1.94 4.33
CA GLY A 52 -10.87 1.64 3.16
C GLY A 52 -9.61 0.81 3.44
N ILE A 53 -9.23 0.57 4.69
CA ILE A 53 -8.15 -0.39 4.99
C ILE A 53 -8.60 -1.85 4.80
N LEU A 54 -9.90 -2.14 4.78
CA LEU A 54 -10.41 -3.50 4.61
C LEU A 54 -10.11 -4.00 3.19
N TYR A 55 -9.71 -5.26 3.08
CA TYR A 55 -9.45 -5.87 1.78
C TYR A 55 -10.77 -6.39 1.19
N TRP A 56 -11.20 -5.78 0.08
CA TRP A 56 -12.39 -6.16 -0.69
C TRP A 56 -12.01 -6.57 -2.11
N GLY A 57 -11.10 -7.55 -2.27
CA GLY A 57 -10.83 -8.13 -3.60
C GLY A 57 -10.35 -7.10 -4.64
N PHE A 58 -9.37 -6.28 -4.28
CA PHE A 58 -8.81 -5.20 -5.11
C PHE A 58 -9.73 -4.02 -5.44
N THR A 59 -10.99 -3.97 -4.98
CA THR A 59 -11.87 -2.81 -5.25
C THR A 59 -11.24 -1.46 -4.87
N ASN A 60 -10.54 -1.37 -3.73
CA ASN A 60 -9.85 -0.12 -3.35
C ASN A 60 -8.72 0.26 -4.31
N VAL A 61 -8.03 -0.75 -4.85
CA VAL A 61 -6.94 -0.55 -5.80
C VAL A 61 -7.52 -0.12 -7.13
N GLU A 62 -8.55 -0.81 -7.60
CA GLU A 62 -9.32 -0.47 -8.79
C GLU A 62 -9.87 0.96 -8.73
N GLU A 63 -10.39 1.38 -7.58
CA GLU A 63 -10.90 2.74 -7.40
C GLU A 63 -9.78 3.78 -7.53
N ILE A 64 -8.60 3.52 -6.94
CA ILE A 64 -7.40 4.36 -7.11
C ILE A 64 -6.96 4.39 -8.58
N LEU A 65 -7.03 3.25 -9.28
CA LEU A 65 -6.63 3.12 -10.68
C LEU A 65 -7.62 3.73 -11.67
N HIS A 66 -8.91 3.75 -11.38
CA HIS A 66 -9.89 4.36 -12.27
C HIS A 66 -9.97 5.88 -12.07
N THR A 67 -10.04 6.32 -10.83
CA THR A 67 -10.24 7.75 -10.55
C THR A 67 -8.93 8.53 -10.52
N GLY A 68 -7.79 7.87 -10.28
CA GLY A 68 -6.53 8.54 -9.93
C GLY A 68 -6.60 9.33 -8.60
N LYS A 69 -7.79 9.37 -7.98
CA LYS A 69 -8.17 10.16 -6.81
C LYS A 69 -9.39 9.51 -6.14
N SER A 70 -9.07 8.65 -5.17
CA SER A 70 -9.84 8.35 -3.95
C SER A 70 -10.46 6.96 -3.82
N ALA A 71 -10.42 6.45 -2.58
CA ALA A 71 -11.18 5.31 -2.07
C ALA A 71 -12.41 5.80 -1.28
N SER A 72 -13.27 6.60 -1.93
CA SER A 72 -14.53 7.22 -1.43
C SER A 72 -14.53 8.58 -0.65
N ALA A 73 -13.59 9.52 -0.91
CA ALA A 73 -13.75 11.01 -0.84
C ALA A 73 -12.46 11.79 -1.26
N PRO A 74 -12.55 12.93 -1.98
CA PRO A 74 -11.45 13.46 -2.80
C PRO A 74 -10.38 14.17 -1.97
N GLY A 75 -9.21 13.56 -1.81
CA GLY A 75 -8.05 14.26 -1.26
C GLY A 75 -6.81 13.39 -1.15
N ILE A 76 -5.68 13.88 -1.65
CA ILE A 76 -4.33 13.32 -1.43
C ILE A 76 -4.12 12.99 0.06
N TRP A 77 -4.66 13.85 0.93
CA TRP A 77 -4.61 13.71 2.38
C TRP A 77 -5.26 12.43 2.87
N LEU A 78 -6.47 12.10 2.39
CA LEU A 78 -7.17 10.88 2.79
C LEU A 78 -6.47 9.63 2.26
N LEU A 79 -5.99 9.66 1.01
CA LEU A 79 -5.19 8.55 0.45
C LEU A 79 -3.92 8.31 1.26
N THR A 80 -3.23 9.37 1.68
CA THR A 80 -2.02 9.27 2.48
C THR A 80 -2.32 8.71 3.88
N GLN A 81 -3.39 9.19 4.53
CA GLN A 81 -3.85 8.65 5.81
C GLN A 81 -4.26 7.19 5.71
N LEU A 82 -4.99 6.81 4.66
CA LEU A 82 -5.45 5.46 4.42
C LEU A 82 -4.26 4.52 4.17
N THR A 83 -3.26 4.98 3.41
CA THR A 83 -2.01 4.24 3.20
C THR A 83 -1.27 4.00 4.52
N ALA A 84 -1.11 5.05 5.33
CA ALA A 84 -0.47 4.93 6.64
C ALA A 84 -1.25 4.00 7.57
N ALA A 85 -2.58 4.14 7.62
CA ALA A 85 -3.46 3.26 8.39
C ALA A 85 -3.36 1.81 7.94
N LYS A 86 -3.31 1.56 6.62
CA LYS A 86 -3.18 0.21 6.03
C LYS A 86 -1.81 -0.40 6.36
N VAL A 87 -0.73 0.37 6.29
CA VAL A 87 0.62 -0.05 6.70
C VAL A 87 0.62 -0.50 8.16
N VAL A 88 0.06 0.33 9.06
CA VAL A 88 0.01 0.03 10.50
C VAL A 88 -0.88 -1.18 10.77
N ALA A 89 -2.08 -1.25 10.19
CA ALA A 89 -2.99 -2.38 10.36
C ALA A 89 -2.38 -3.69 9.85
N THR A 90 -1.68 -3.65 8.71
CA THR A 90 -1.00 -4.83 8.16
C THR A 90 0.17 -5.26 9.05
N ALA A 91 0.95 -4.31 9.56
CA ALA A 91 2.05 -4.59 10.46
C ALA A 91 1.58 -5.14 11.82
N LEU A 92 0.45 -4.64 12.34
CA LEU A 92 -0.22 -5.18 13.52
C LEU A 92 -0.65 -6.62 13.31
N CYS A 93 -1.41 -6.91 12.24
CA CYS A 93 -1.86 -8.27 11.93
C CYS A 93 -0.68 -9.24 11.73
N LYS A 94 0.35 -8.81 10.97
CA LYS A 94 1.50 -9.67 10.70
C LYS A 94 2.33 -9.90 11.97
N GLY A 95 2.58 -8.85 12.75
CA GLY A 95 3.34 -8.90 13.99
C GLY A 95 2.63 -9.70 15.09
N SER A 96 1.30 -9.72 15.10
CA SER A 96 0.52 -10.50 16.05
C SER A 96 0.46 -12.00 15.72
N GLY A 97 1.06 -12.43 14.61
CA GLY A 97 1.07 -13.82 14.17
C GLY A 97 -0.14 -14.23 13.31
N LEU A 98 -0.91 -13.26 12.79
CA LEU A 98 -1.97 -13.60 11.83
C LEU A 98 -1.33 -14.09 10.53
N VAL A 99 -1.76 -15.27 10.08
CA VAL A 99 -1.23 -15.87 8.84
C VAL A 99 -1.85 -15.15 7.65
N GLY A 100 -1.02 -14.40 6.94
CA GLY A 100 -1.40 -13.66 5.75
C GLY A 100 -0.17 -13.23 4.93
N GLY A 101 -0.40 -12.96 3.65
CA GLY A 101 0.63 -12.46 2.74
C GLY A 101 0.79 -10.94 2.82
N LEU A 102 1.94 -10.45 2.36
CA LEU A 102 2.21 -9.01 2.18
C LEU A 102 1.84 -8.51 0.77
N TYR A 103 1.40 -9.43 -0.09
CA TYR A 103 1.16 -9.21 -1.51
C TYR A 103 0.02 -8.20 -1.81
N ALA A 104 -1.21 -8.50 -1.36
CA ALA A 104 -2.32 -7.56 -1.54
C ALA A 104 -2.11 -6.19 -0.85
N PRO A 105 -1.59 -6.11 0.39
CA PRO A 105 -1.32 -4.82 1.00
C PRO A 105 -0.20 -4.05 0.29
N SER A 106 0.86 -4.71 -0.21
CA SER A 106 1.94 -4.01 -0.93
C SER A 106 1.47 -3.40 -2.24
N LEU A 107 0.58 -4.08 -2.98
CA LEU A 107 -0.08 -3.51 -4.15
C LEU A 107 -0.91 -2.28 -3.78
N MET A 108 -1.76 -2.39 -2.76
CA MET A 108 -2.60 -1.25 -2.35
C MET A 108 -1.78 -0.04 -1.86
N ILE A 109 -0.73 -0.29 -1.07
CA ILE A 109 0.19 0.74 -0.60
C ILE A 109 0.91 1.39 -1.79
N GLY A 110 1.37 0.59 -2.75
CA GLY A 110 2.02 1.07 -3.96
C GLY A 110 1.11 1.90 -4.85
N ALA A 111 -0.14 1.47 -5.05
CA ALA A 111 -1.14 2.21 -5.80
C ALA A 111 -1.36 3.60 -5.20
N ALA A 112 -1.54 3.65 -3.89
CA ALA A 112 -1.80 4.90 -3.19
C ALA A 112 -0.59 5.83 -3.17
N VAL A 113 0.61 5.31 -2.90
CA VAL A 113 1.87 6.09 -2.95
C VAL A 113 2.14 6.59 -4.36
N GLY A 114 1.93 5.76 -5.37
CA GLY A 114 2.06 6.11 -6.78
C GLY A 114 1.09 7.22 -7.19
N ALA A 115 -0.19 7.12 -6.80
CA ALA A 115 -1.19 8.15 -7.06
C ALA A 115 -0.83 9.49 -6.39
N VAL A 116 -0.40 9.47 -5.12
CA VAL A 116 0.08 10.65 -4.40
C VAL A 116 1.31 11.26 -5.08
N PHE A 117 2.23 10.42 -5.56
CA PHE A 117 3.39 10.87 -6.31
C PHE A 117 3.02 11.52 -7.64
N GLY A 118 2.12 10.89 -8.41
CA GLY A 118 1.63 11.44 -9.68
C GLY A 118 0.97 12.80 -9.50
N ASP A 119 0.16 12.96 -8.44
CA ASP A 119 -0.53 14.22 -8.16
C ASP A 119 0.42 15.32 -7.68
N SER A 120 1.38 14.97 -6.82
CA SER A 120 2.40 15.92 -6.36
C SER A 120 3.35 16.34 -7.48
N ALA A 121 3.71 15.42 -8.38
CA ALA A 121 4.48 15.72 -9.58
C ALA A 121 3.69 16.65 -10.52
N ALA A 122 2.41 16.37 -10.74
CA ALA A 122 1.53 17.24 -11.53
C ALA A 122 1.43 18.65 -10.92
N TYR A 123 1.28 18.76 -9.61
CA TYR A 123 1.23 20.03 -8.91
C TYR A 123 2.55 20.81 -9.05
N LEU A 124 3.69 20.16 -8.82
CA LEU A 124 5.01 20.81 -8.93
C LEU A 124 5.27 21.32 -10.35
N ILE A 125 5.01 20.49 -11.36
CA ILE A 125 5.29 20.80 -12.77
C ILE A 125 4.38 21.93 -13.25
N ASN A 126 3.07 21.87 -12.96
CA ASN A 126 2.14 22.93 -13.36
C ASN A 126 2.44 24.28 -12.67
N SER A 127 3.00 24.25 -11.46
CA SER A 127 3.40 25.48 -10.76
C SER A 127 4.68 26.13 -11.32
N SER A 128 5.58 25.33 -11.90
CA SER A 128 6.90 25.78 -12.36
C SER A 128 6.97 26.03 -13.87
N LEU A 129 6.18 25.30 -14.66
CA LEU A 129 5.97 25.56 -16.08
C LEU A 129 4.47 25.82 -16.35
N PRO A 130 4.06 27.07 -16.60
CA PRO A 130 2.72 27.40 -17.10
C PRO A 130 2.62 26.96 -18.56
N GLY A 131 2.37 25.68 -18.74
CA GLY A 131 2.24 25.00 -20.02
C GLY A 131 1.96 23.56 -19.65
N ASN A 132 0.89 23.00 -20.21
CA ASN A 132 0.36 21.68 -19.88
C ASN A 132 1.36 20.58 -20.27
N ALA A 133 2.52 20.54 -19.60
CA ALA A 133 3.55 19.56 -19.80
C ALA A 133 2.88 18.20 -19.64
N ALA A 134 3.26 17.26 -20.51
CA ALA A 134 2.64 15.94 -20.61
C ALA A 134 2.91 15.10 -19.35
N VAL A 135 2.33 15.50 -18.23
CA VAL A 135 2.30 14.71 -17.00
C VAL A 135 1.34 13.57 -17.29
N ALA A 136 1.85 12.35 -17.20
CA ALA A 136 1.04 11.16 -17.37
C ALA A 136 -0.13 11.19 -16.38
N GLN A 137 -1.25 10.57 -16.74
CA GLN A 137 -2.41 10.56 -15.87
C GLN A 137 -2.04 9.89 -14.51
N PRO A 138 -2.58 10.34 -13.36
CA PRO A 138 -2.23 9.79 -12.04
C PRO A 138 -2.32 8.26 -11.94
N GLN A 139 -3.20 7.66 -12.74
CA GLN A 139 -3.38 6.22 -12.89
C GLN A 139 -2.09 5.51 -13.33
N ALA A 140 -1.32 6.10 -14.25
CA ALA A 140 -0.04 5.54 -14.69
C ALA A 140 0.97 5.51 -13.55
N TYR A 141 1.04 6.57 -12.74
CA TYR A 141 1.92 6.61 -11.57
C TYR A 141 1.47 5.63 -10.48
N ALA A 142 0.16 5.44 -10.29
CA ALA A 142 -0.37 4.42 -9.39
C ALA A 142 0.07 3.00 -9.82
N LEU A 143 -0.01 2.69 -11.12
CA LEU A 143 0.45 1.41 -11.69
C LEU A 143 1.93 1.16 -11.44
N VAL A 144 2.77 2.15 -11.74
CA VAL A 144 4.22 2.08 -11.47
C VAL A 144 4.49 1.93 -9.98
N GLY A 145 3.74 2.65 -9.14
CA GLY A 145 3.82 2.55 -7.70
C GLY A 145 3.54 1.13 -7.19
N MET A 146 2.49 0.47 -7.69
CA MET A 146 2.14 -0.91 -7.36
C MET A 146 3.23 -1.90 -7.70
N ALA A 147 3.75 -1.84 -8.93
CA ALA A 147 4.80 -2.75 -9.37
C ALA A 147 6.09 -2.51 -8.59
N ALA A 148 6.46 -1.25 -8.37
CA ALA A 148 7.68 -0.91 -7.66
C ALA A 148 7.64 -1.35 -6.19
N THR A 149 6.52 -1.17 -5.47
CA THR A 149 6.41 -1.65 -4.08
C THR A 149 6.34 -3.17 -4.00
N LEU A 150 5.67 -3.83 -4.94
CA LEU A 150 5.61 -5.28 -4.98
C LEU A 150 7.00 -5.88 -5.27
N ALA A 151 7.72 -5.30 -6.25
CA ALA A 151 9.09 -5.67 -6.58
C ALA A 151 10.03 -5.53 -5.39
N SER A 152 9.91 -4.45 -4.60
CA SER A 152 10.78 -4.23 -3.45
C SER A 152 10.42 -5.09 -2.24
N VAL A 153 9.14 -5.23 -1.90
CA VAL A 153 8.70 -6.01 -0.73
C VAL A 153 8.94 -7.51 -0.96
N CYS A 154 8.62 -8.01 -2.15
CA CYS A 154 8.77 -9.43 -2.45
C CYS A 154 10.14 -9.77 -3.06
N SER A 155 10.96 -8.78 -3.43
CA SER A 155 12.22 -8.98 -4.16
C SER A 155 12.04 -9.76 -5.47
N VAL A 156 10.90 -9.57 -6.15
CA VAL A 156 10.58 -10.26 -7.42
C VAL A 156 10.20 -9.26 -8.51
N PRO A 157 11.18 -8.54 -9.11
CA PRO A 157 10.90 -7.47 -10.07
C PRO A 157 10.20 -7.97 -11.34
N LEU A 158 10.74 -9.00 -12.00
CA LEU A 158 10.14 -9.52 -13.24
C LEU A 158 8.72 -10.06 -13.03
N THR A 159 8.52 -10.82 -11.93
CA THR A 159 7.20 -11.35 -11.58
C THR A 159 6.22 -10.24 -11.23
N SER A 160 6.67 -9.17 -10.56
CA SER A 160 5.79 -8.03 -10.25
C SER A 160 5.25 -7.37 -11.51
N VAL A 161 6.09 -7.19 -12.54
CA VAL A 161 5.67 -6.62 -13.83
C VAL A 161 4.67 -7.52 -14.54
N LEU A 162 4.96 -8.82 -14.64
CA LEU A 162 4.07 -9.80 -15.26
C LEU A 162 2.72 -9.89 -14.54
N LEU A 163 2.75 -9.80 -13.22
CA LEU A 163 1.56 -9.89 -12.40
C LEU A 163 0.71 -8.62 -12.50
N LEU A 164 1.33 -7.43 -12.57
CA LEU A 164 0.58 -6.21 -12.85
C LEU A 164 -0.03 -6.25 -14.26
N PHE A 165 0.70 -6.80 -15.22
CA PHE A 165 0.14 -7.07 -16.55
C PHE A 165 -1.06 -8.00 -16.48
N GLU A 166 -1.01 -9.09 -15.71
CA GLU A 166 -2.14 -10.01 -15.57
C GLU A 166 -3.36 -9.39 -14.87
N LEU A 167 -3.13 -8.58 -13.83
CA LEU A 167 -4.19 -7.89 -13.11
C LEU A 167 -4.90 -6.83 -13.97
N THR A 168 -4.13 -6.05 -14.74
CA THR A 168 -4.66 -4.95 -15.54
C THR A 168 -5.09 -5.37 -16.94
N LYS A 169 -4.53 -6.46 -17.45
CA LYS A 169 -4.72 -6.97 -18.82
C LYS A 169 -4.48 -5.93 -19.90
N ASP A 170 -3.63 -4.93 -19.63
CA ASP A 170 -3.28 -3.87 -20.58
C ASP A 170 -1.79 -3.92 -20.92
N TYR A 171 -1.45 -4.05 -22.20
CA TYR A 171 -0.06 -4.05 -22.66
C TYR A 171 0.59 -2.66 -22.58
N ARG A 172 -0.21 -1.59 -22.58
CA ARG A 172 0.28 -0.20 -22.54
C ARG A 172 0.97 0.13 -21.22
N ILE A 173 0.65 -0.62 -20.16
CA ILE A 173 1.26 -0.44 -18.84
C ILE A 173 2.65 -1.08 -18.75
N LEU A 174 3.04 -1.94 -19.69
CA LEU A 174 4.32 -2.64 -19.61
C LEU A 174 5.51 -1.68 -19.84
N LEU A 175 5.37 -0.74 -20.77
CA LEU A 175 6.38 0.30 -21.05
C LEU A 175 6.76 1.14 -19.84
N PRO A 176 5.83 1.71 -19.04
CA PRO A 176 6.19 2.48 -17.85
C PRO A 176 6.69 1.62 -16.67
N LEU A 177 6.56 0.29 -16.74
CA LEU A 177 6.95 -0.62 -15.66
C LEU A 177 8.37 -1.18 -15.77
N MET A 178 8.97 -1.15 -16.96
CA MET A 178 10.36 -1.60 -17.21
C MET A 178 11.36 -0.47 -16.96
#